data_AF-A0A1X6P7M7-F1
#
_entry.id   AF-A0A1X6P7M7-F1
#
_cell.length_a   1.000
_cell.length_b   1.000
_cell.length_c   1.000
_cell.angle_alpha   90.00
_cell.angle_beta   90.00
_cell.angle_gamma   90.00
#
_symmetry.space_group_name_H-M   'P 1'
#
loop_
_entity.id
_entity.type
_entity.pdbx_description
1 polymer ?
#
loop_
_entity_poly.entity_id
_entity_poly.type
_entity_poly.pdbx_seq_one_letter_code
_entity_poly.pdbx_strand_id
1 'polypeptide(L)'
;MTERFQVVRNNFSANPRATFKTDNKHAKDRFQLLVKSFEALDKKRATRTGTEKVLTPMELLLVEVVEEMNGFNERTAAERKERTAAEEELVKNGEQVLRLAIATWGGGTTASTLTTSNGSSGDGLVELCPTRRRGRPEEFDDADSVAVLERSDKRKQNMAARGLTLREKQLSHDEAVLPEARLRREEESRARVEQDTRRAMEAAAARQTDLALDLIMERLSK
;
A
#
# COMPACT_ATOMS: atom_id res chain seq x y z
N MET A 1 -11.06 4.43 -41.26
CA MET A 1 -11.20 4.98 -39.90
C MET A 1 -12.58 5.63 -39.84
N THR A 2 -13.49 5.09 -39.03
CA THR A 2 -14.93 5.40 -39.11
C THR A 2 -15.25 6.77 -38.51
N GLU A 3 -16.18 7.53 -39.11
CA GLU A 3 -16.55 8.91 -38.75
C GLU A 3 -16.75 9.15 -37.24
N ARG A 4 -17.23 8.12 -36.52
CA ARG A 4 -17.43 8.13 -35.07
C ARG A 4 -16.14 8.42 -34.29
N PHE A 5 -15.00 7.92 -34.77
CA PHE A 5 -13.70 8.15 -34.14
C PHE A 5 -13.18 9.56 -34.40
N GLN A 6 -13.52 10.15 -35.55
CA GLN A 6 -13.14 11.52 -35.90
C GLN A 6 -13.88 12.53 -35.01
N VAL A 7 -15.18 12.31 -34.77
CA VAL A 7 -16.01 13.17 -33.91
C VAL A 7 -15.54 13.15 -32.46
N VAL A 8 -15.18 11.97 -31.94
CA VAL A 8 -14.66 11.82 -30.56
C VAL A 8 -13.30 12.50 -30.43
N ARG A 9 -12.41 12.32 -31.42
CA ARG A 9 -11.10 12.97 -31.46
C ARG A 9 -11.22 14.49 -31.47
N ASN A 10 -12.08 15.03 -32.33
CA ASN A 10 -12.30 16.46 -32.46
C ASN A 10 -12.89 17.07 -31.18
N ASN A 11 -13.79 16.36 -30.49
CA ASN A 11 -14.32 16.79 -29.19
C ASN A 11 -13.25 16.80 -28.09
N PHE A 12 -12.40 15.77 -28.01
CA PHE A 12 -11.30 15.73 -27.06
C PHE A 12 -10.26 16.82 -27.32
N SER A 13 -9.96 17.11 -28.59
CA SER A 13 -9.02 18.17 -28.96
C SER A 13 -9.58 19.58 -28.79
N ALA A 14 -10.90 19.76 -28.90
CA ALA A 14 -11.55 21.06 -28.71
C ALA A 14 -11.52 21.54 -27.26
N ASN A 15 -11.50 20.62 -26.28
CA ASN A 15 -11.36 20.95 -24.86
C ASN A 15 -10.40 19.98 -24.15
N PRO A 16 -9.07 20.16 -24.27
CA PRO A 16 -8.08 19.29 -23.61
C PRO A 16 -8.12 19.40 -22.08
N ARG A 17 -8.81 20.41 -21.55
CA ARG A 17 -9.06 20.63 -20.11
C ARG A 17 -10.49 20.34 -19.68
N ALA A 18 -11.32 19.73 -20.54
CA ALA A 18 -12.64 19.25 -20.13
C ALA A 18 -12.45 18.19 -19.04
N THR A 19 -12.56 18.63 -17.79
CA THR A 19 -12.72 17.72 -16.67
C THR A 19 -14.10 17.10 -16.84
N PHE A 20 -14.15 15.86 -17.35
CA PHE A 20 -15.36 15.06 -17.24
C PHE A 20 -15.64 14.91 -15.75
N LYS A 21 -16.51 15.77 -15.21
CA LYS A 21 -17.07 15.65 -13.86
C LYS A 21 -17.96 14.41 -13.87
N THR A 22 -17.32 13.26 -13.92
CA THR A 22 -17.97 11.97 -13.75
C THR A 22 -18.05 11.76 -12.26
N ASP A 23 -19.27 11.77 -11.74
CA ASP A 23 -19.54 11.37 -10.37
C ASP A 23 -18.95 9.97 -10.14
N ASN A 24 -18.34 9.75 -8.98
CA ASN A 24 -17.62 8.52 -8.65
C ASN A 24 -18.49 7.27 -8.88
N LYS A 25 -19.81 7.40 -8.64
CA LYS A 25 -20.79 6.36 -8.95
C LYS A 25 -20.81 6.03 -10.44
N HIS A 26 -20.83 7.04 -11.31
CA HIS A 26 -20.85 6.85 -12.76
C HIS A 26 -19.54 6.23 -13.27
N ALA A 27 -18.39 6.55 -12.68
CA ALA A 27 -17.13 5.91 -13.01
C ALA A 27 -17.14 4.42 -12.60
N LYS A 28 -17.59 4.14 -11.38
CA LYS A 28 -17.71 2.77 -10.85
C LYS A 28 -18.69 1.92 -11.66
N ASP A 29 -19.85 2.46 -12.01
CA ASP A 29 -20.88 1.75 -12.78
C ASP A 29 -20.39 1.43 -14.19
N ARG A 30 -19.70 2.37 -14.86
CA ARG A 30 -19.08 2.14 -16.17
C ARG A 30 -17.97 1.09 -16.11
N PHE A 31 -17.16 1.13 -15.05
CA PHE A 31 -16.11 0.13 -14.85
C PHE A 31 -16.70 -1.26 -14.60
N GLN A 32 -17.73 -1.37 -13.78
CA GLN A 32 -18.44 -2.64 -13.55
C GLN A 32 -19.13 -3.17 -14.80
N LEU A 33 -19.67 -2.30 -15.65
CA LEU A 33 -20.21 -2.69 -16.95
C LEU A 33 -19.11 -3.25 -17.86
N LEU A 34 -17.92 -2.65 -17.84
CA LEU A 34 -16.77 -3.12 -18.61
C LEU A 34 -16.32 -4.50 -18.13
N VAL A 35 -16.16 -4.71 -16.82
CA VAL A 35 -15.81 -6.01 -16.23
C VAL A 35 -16.80 -7.10 -16.66
N LYS A 36 -18.10 -6.83 -16.53
CA LYS A 36 -19.15 -7.78 -16.96
C LYS A 36 -19.10 -8.08 -18.45
N SER A 37 -18.73 -7.11 -19.28
CA SER A 37 -18.59 -7.31 -20.72
C SER A 37 -17.41 -8.22 -21.07
N PHE A 38 -16.28 -8.09 -20.35
CA PHE A 38 -15.12 -8.96 -20.52
C PHE A 38 -15.39 -10.37 -20.02
N GLU A 39 -16.00 -10.53 -18.83
CA GLU A 39 -16.42 -11.85 -18.35
C GLU A 39 -17.34 -12.58 -19.34
N ALA A 40 -18.28 -11.85 -19.95
CA ALA A 40 -19.15 -12.40 -20.98
C ALA A 40 -18.38 -12.76 -22.26
N LEU A 41 -17.35 -11.99 -22.61
CA LEU A 41 -16.50 -12.22 -23.77
C LEU A 41 -15.56 -13.41 -23.54
N ASP A 42 -15.03 -13.57 -22.33
CA ASP A 42 -14.18 -14.68 -21.91
C ASP A 42 -14.96 -15.98 -21.82
N LYS A 43 -16.20 -15.96 -21.29
CA LYS A 43 -17.10 -17.12 -21.35
C LYS A 43 -17.41 -17.53 -22.80
N LYS A 44 -17.58 -16.55 -23.70
CA LYS A 44 -17.74 -16.80 -25.15
C LYS A 44 -16.45 -17.29 -25.82
N ARG A 45 -15.27 -16.92 -25.32
CA ARG A 45 -13.97 -17.43 -25.79
C ARG A 45 -13.69 -18.84 -25.25
N ALA A 46 -14.00 -19.12 -24.00
CA ALA A 46 -13.85 -20.43 -23.35
C ALA A 46 -14.75 -21.51 -23.98
N THR A 47 -15.93 -21.13 -24.46
CA THR A 47 -16.82 -22.02 -25.22
C THR A 47 -16.42 -22.19 -26.69
N ARG A 48 -15.42 -21.43 -27.16
CA ARG A 48 -14.91 -21.49 -28.54
C ARG A 48 -13.69 -22.42 -28.57
N THR A 49 -13.94 -23.71 -28.71
CA THR A 49 -12.89 -24.72 -28.92
C THR A 49 -12.08 -24.42 -30.18
N GLY A 50 -10.76 -24.32 -30.04
CA GLY A 50 -9.82 -24.66 -31.12
C GLY A 50 -8.98 -23.57 -31.77
N THR A 51 -8.95 -22.33 -31.28
CA THR A 51 -7.95 -21.35 -31.73
C THR A 51 -7.42 -20.53 -30.58
N GLU A 52 -6.17 -20.77 -30.19
CA GLU A 52 -5.43 -19.92 -29.27
C GLU A 52 -5.23 -18.56 -29.95
N LYS A 53 -6.04 -17.57 -29.55
CA LYS A 53 -5.89 -16.20 -30.04
C LYS A 53 -4.70 -15.60 -29.31
N VAL A 54 -3.63 -15.36 -30.07
CA VAL A 54 -2.53 -14.49 -29.66
C VAL A 54 -3.13 -13.15 -29.23
N LEU A 55 -3.04 -12.86 -27.93
CA LEU A 55 -3.54 -11.61 -27.37
C LEU A 55 -2.76 -10.46 -28.01
N THR A 56 -3.48 -9.43 -28.41
CA THR A 56 -2.83 -8.22 -28.89
C THR A 56 -2.08 -7.55 -27.73
N PRO A 57 -0.99 -6.79 -27.97
CA PRO A 57 -0.23 -6.15 -26.91
C PRO A 57 -1.08 -5.29 -25.95
N MET A 58 -2.17 -4.69 -26.46
CA MET A 58 -3.13 -3.95 -25.64
C MET A 58 -3.97 -4.87 -24.74
N GLU A 59 -4.36 -6.04 -25.21
CA GLU A 59 -5.09 -7.03 -24.39
C GLU A 59 -4.20 -7.62 -23.30
N LEU A 60 -2.89 -7.82 -23.57
CA LEU A 60 -1.92 -8.25 -22.55
C LEU A 60 -1.76 -7.20 -21.44
N LEU A 61 -1.64 -5.93 -21.80
CA LEU A 61 -1.59 -4.83 -20.82
C LEU A 61 -2.88 -4.75 -19.99
N LEU A 62 -4.05 -5.00 -20.58
CA LEU A 62 -5.31 -5.00 -19.84
C LEU A 62 -5.40 -6.18 -18.86
N VAL A 63 -4.89 -7.36 -19.23
CA VAL A 63 -4.81 -8.52 -18.33
C VAL A 63 -3.89 -8.19 -17.15
N GLU A 64 -2.69 -7.65 -17.42
CA GLU A 64 -1.72 -7.26 -16.37
C GLU A 64 -2.30 -6.24 -15.38
N VAL A 65 -2.98 -5.20 -15.88
CA VAL A 65 -3.62 -4.18 -15.03
C VAL A 65 -4.74 -4.78 -14.17
N VAL A 66 -5.53 -5.73 -14.70
CA VAL A 66 -6.60 -6.39 -13.94
C VAL A 66 -6.03 -7.30 -12.87
N GLU A 67 -4.97 -8.05 -13.17
CA GLU A 67 -4.27 -8.91 -12.21
C GLU A 67 -3.64 -8.08 -11.08
N GLU A 68 -2.98 -6.97 -11.41
CA GLU A 68 -2.37 -6.09 -10.42
C GLU A 68 -3.42 -5.43 -9.52
N MET A 69 -4.56 -5.01 -10.10
CA MET A 69 -5.68 -4.45 -9.33
C MET A 69 -6.32 -5.49 -8.40
N ASN A 70 -6.44 -6.74 -8.84
CA ASN A 70 -6.91 -7.83 -7.98
C ASN A 70 -5.93 -8.09 -6.82
N GLY A 71 -4.63 -8.15 -7.11
CA GLY A 71 -3.59 -8.30 -6.07
C GLY A 71 -3.57 -7.12 -5.08
N PHE A 72 -3.83 -5.90 -5.54
CA PHE A 72 -3.98 -4.73 -4.67
C PHE A 72 -5.22 -4.83 -3.77
N ASN A 73 -6.36 -5.26 -4.32
CA ASN A 73 -7.59 -5.45 -3.55
C ASN A 73 -7.43 -6.55 -2.48
N GLU A 74 -6.74 -7.64 -2.80
CA GLU A 74 -6.44 -8.70 -1.84
C GLU A 74 -5.54 -8.22 -0.70
N ARG A 75 -4.46 -7.49 -1.00
CA ARG A 75 -3.56 -6.91 0.01
C ARG A 75 -4.30 -5.94 0.93
N THR A 76 -5.10 -5.05 0.36
CA THR A 76 -5.87 -4.09 1.18
C THR A 76 -7.02 -4.74 1.95
N ALA A 77 -7.55 -5.88 1.49
CA ALA A 77 -8.51 -6.68 2.27
C ALA A 77 -7.82 -7.41 3.43
N ALA A 78 -6.63 -7.95 3.21
CA ALA A 78 -5.82 -8.59 4.25
C ALA A 78 -5.40 -7.59 5.34
N GLU A 79 -4.90 -6.42 4.96
CA GLU A 79 -4.53 -5.35 5.89
C GLU A 79 -5.72 -4.88 6.75
N ARG A 80 -6.91 -4.76 6.13
CA ARG A 80 -8.14 -4.42 6.88
C ARG A 80 -8.49 -5.50 7.89
N LYS A 81 -8.39 -6.79 7.53
CA LYS A 81 -8.67 -7.91 8.44
C LYS A 81 -7.70 -7.95 9.62
N GLU A 82 -6.42 -7.69 9.37
CA GLU A 82 -5.39 -7.63 10.42
C GLU A 82 -5.68 -6.47 11.38
N ARG A 83 -6.02 -5.29 10.84
CA ARG A 83 -6.38 -4.13 11.65
C ARG A 83 -7.62 -4.38 12.51
N THR A 84 -8.65 -5.03 11.97
CA THR A 84 -9.84 -5.40 12.74
C THR A 84 -9.53 -6.42 13.83
N ALA A 85 -8.67 -7.40 13.57
CA ALA A 85 -8.26 -8.36 14.59
C ALA A 85 -7.49 -7.70 15.74
N ALA A 86 -6.58 -6.77 15.43
CA ALA A 86 -5.87 -5.99 16.44
C ALA A 86 -6.81 -5.09 17.26
N GLU A 87 -7.84 -4.52 16.63
CA GLU A 87 -8.85 -3.72 17.34
C GLU A 87 -9.71 -4.58 18.27
N GLU A 88 -10.15 -5.77 17.82
CA GLU A 88 -10.89 -6.72 18.66
C GLU A 88 -10.10 -7.18 19.90
N GLU A 89 -8.79 -7.42 19.75
CA GLU A 89 -7.88 -7.73 20.86
C GLU A 89 -7.82 -6.58 21.88
N LEU A 90 -7.70 -5.33 21.41
CA LEU A 90 -7.70 -4.14 22.28
C LEU A 90 -9.03 -3.96 23.01
N VAL A 91 -10.16 -4.22 22.34
CA VAL A 91 -11.49 -4.16 22.96
C VAL A 91 -11.63 -5.22 24.05
N LYS A 92 -11.25 -6.48 23.79
CA LYS A 92 -11.28 -7.55 24.80
C LYS A 92 -10.42 -7.23 26.01
N ASN A 93 -9.22 -6.70 25.80
CA ASN A 93 -8.31 -6.31 26.88
C ASN A 93 -8.88 -5.11 27.67
N GLY A 94 -9.45 -4.12 26.98
CA GLY A 94 -10.15 -3.00 27.60
C GLY A 94 -11.35 -3.42 28.45
N GLU A 95 -12.15 -4.39 27.96
CA GLU A 95 -13.26 -4.97 28.71
C GLU A 95 -12.80 -5.70 29.97
N GLN A 96 -11.70 -6.46 29.90
CA GLN A 96 -11.14 -7.14 31.06
C GLN A 96 -10.67 -6.14 32.13
N VAL A 97 -9.97 -5.08 31.72
CA VAL A 97 -9.54 -3.99 32.61
C VAL A 97 -10.76 -3.30 33.23
N LEU A 98 -11.79 -3.01 32.42
CA LEU A 98 -13.02 -2.40 32.90
C LEU A 98 -13.73 -3.30 33.92
N ARG A 99 -13.86 -4.60 33.65
CA ARG A 99 -14.46 -5.57 34.60
C ARG A 99 -13.68 -5.64 35.92
N LEU A 100 -12.35 -5.65 35.85
CA LEU A 100 -11.50 -5.64 37.05
C LEU A 100 -11.66 -4.34 37.84
N ALA A 101 -11.72 -3.20 37.17
CA ALA A 101 -11.94 -1.89 37.80
C ALA A 101 -13.32 -1.79 38.45
N ILE A 102 -14.36 -2.32 37.80
CA ILE A 102 -15.72 -2.38 38.38
C ILE A 102 -15.73 -3.31 39.61
N ALA A 103 -15.05 -4.45 39.55
CA ALA A 103 -14.95 -5.38 40.68
C ALA A 103 -14.22 -4.78 41.89
N THR A 104 -13.18 -3.97 41.68
CA THR A 104 -12.48 -3.25 42.76
C THR A 104 -13.27 -2.05 43.28
N TRP A 105 -14.10 -1.41 42.45
CA TRP A 105 -14.95 -0.30 42.86
C TRP A 105 -16.18 -0.76 43.68
N GLY A 106 -16.66 -1.99 43.48
CA GLY A 106 -17.74 -2.59 44.27
C GLY A 106 -17.33 -3.04 45.69
N GLY A 107 -16.04 -2.93 46.06
CA GLY A 107 -15.49 -3.41 47.33
C GLY A 107 -15.28 -2.33 48.39
N GLY A 108 -16.09 -1.28 48.41
CA GLY A 108 -15.81 -0.06 49.17
C GLY A 108 -16.94 0.45 50.05
N THR A 109 -17.47 -0.35 50.98
CA THR A 109 -18.18 0.08 52.24
C THR A 109 -18.63 -1.19 52.97
N THR A 110 -18.59 -1.41 54.28
CA THR A 110 -18.48 -0.61 55.52
C THR A 110 -18.15 -1.59 56.65
N ALA A 111 -17.18 -1.28 57.53
CA ALA A 111 -17.19 -1.77 58.91
C ALA A 111 -16.33 -0.86 59.80
N SER A 112 -16.66 0.44 59.83
CA SER A 112 -16.26 1.29 60.95
C SER A 112 -17.37 1.18 61.99
N THR A 113 -17.11 0.34 62.99
CA THR A 113 -17.88 0.26 64.23
C THR A 113 -17.75 1.60 64.93
N LEU A 114 -18.79 2.44 64.90
CA LEU A 114 -19.03 3.45 65.94
C LEU A 114 -20.52 3.78 65.99
N THR A 115 -21.00 3.67 67.23
CA THR A 115 -22.34 3.82 67.76
C THR A 115 -22.92 5.23 67.58
N THR A 116 -24.22 5.35 67.29
CA THR A 116 -25.27 6.06 68.08
C THR A 116 -26.40 6.70 67.23
N SER A 117 -27.63 6.25 67.55
CA SER A 117 -28.94 6.93 67.60
C SER A 117 -29.56 7.70 66.41
N ASN A 118 -30.67 7.12 65.93
CA ASN A 118 -32.02 7.69 65.65
C ASN A 118 -32.26 8.88 64.70
N GLY A 119 -33.21 8.66 63.77
CA GLY A 119 -34.12 9.67 63.19
C GLY A 119 -34.22 9.61 61.66
N SER A 120 -35.15 8.85 61.09
CA SER A 120 -36.45 9.32 60.56
C SER A 120 -36.46 9.75 59.09
N SER A 121 -37.13 8.93 58.27
CA SER A 121 -38.00 9.23 57.11
C SER A 121 -37.56 10.22 56.03
N GLY A 122 -37.65 9.76 54.77
CA GLY A 122 -38.36 10.56 53.76
C GLY A 122 -37.66 10.75 52.42
N ASP A 123 -38.22 10.05 51.44
CA ASP A 123 -38.58 10.59 50.13
C ASP A 123 -37.49 10.73 49.05
N GLY A 124 -37.89 10.30 47.85
CA GLY A 124 -37.04 10.12 46.70
C GLY A 124 -36.54 11.42 46.12
N LEU A 125 -35.25 11.45 45.80
CA LEU A 125 -34.69 12.46 44.91
C LEU A 125 -33.90 11.73 43.83
N VAL A 126 -34.40 11.84 42.60
CA VAL A 126 -33.69 11.48 41.37
C VAL A 126 -32.40 12.29 41.34
N GLU A 127 -31.26 11.64 41.59
CA GLU A 127 -29.96 12.31 41.57
C GLU A 127 -29.47 12.44 40.13
N LEU A 128 -29.49 13.70 39.68
CA LEU A 128 -29.03 14.18 38.38
C LEU A 128 -27.55 13.83 38.16
N CYS A 129 -27.17 13.67 36.88
CA CYS A 129 -25.83 13.35 36.41
C CYS A 129 -24.71 14.09 37.17
N PRO A 130 -23.63 13.40 37.58
CA PRO A 130 -22.58 14.03 38.37
C PRO A 130 -21.83 15.05 37.51
N THR A 131 -22.07 16.32 37.84
CA THR A 131 -21.33 17.47 37.35
C THR A 131 -19.84 17.26 37.60
N ARG A 132 -19.04 17.42 36.55
CA ARG A 132 -17.57 17.30 36.51
C ARG A 132 -16.95 18.14 37.64
N ARG A 133 -16.66 17.54 38.79
CA ARG A 133 -15.83 18.18 39.82
C ARG A 133 -14.42 18.28 39.25
N ARG A 134 -13.92 19.51 39.07
CA ARG A 134 -12.47 19.73 38.97
C ARG A 134 -11.87 19.11 40.22
N GLY A 135 -11.10 18.03 40.03
CA GLY A 135 -10.31 17.44 41.09
C GLY A 135 -9.43 18.50 41.72
N ARG A 136 -9.38 18.46 43.05
CA ARG A 136 -8.37 19.14 43.87
C ARG A 136 -6.99 18.82 43.27
N PRO A 137 -6.02 19.76 43.23
CA PRO A 137 -4.65 19.41 42.88
C PRO A 137 -4.19 18.35 43.88
N GLU A 138 -4.01 17.11 43.44
CA GLU A 138 -3.21 16.15 44.19
C GLU A 138 -1.80 16.77 44.25
N GLU A 139 -1.31 17.03 45.47
CA GLU A 139 0.08 17.43 45.71
C GLU A 139 0.94 16.24 45.27
N PHE A 140 1.36 16.23 44.01
CA PHE A 140 2.40 15.32 43.54
C PHE A 140 3.66 15.63 44.35
N ASP A 141 4.19 14.63 45.04
CA ASP A 141 5.48 14.77 45.71
C ASP A 141 6.56 15.09 44.66
N ASP A 142 7.48 15.99 44.99
CA ASP A 142 8.57 16.38 44.11
C ASP A 142 9.39 15.14 43.71
N ALA A 143 9.51 14.15 44.60
CA ALA A 143 10.15 12.87 44.33
C ALA A 143 9.47 12.07 43.19
N ASP A 144 8.14 12.06 43.14
CA ASP A 144 7.38 11.37 42.08
C ASP A 144 7.54 12.09 40.73
N SER A 145 7.60 13.44 40.74
CA SER A 145 7.81 14.24 39.54
C SER A 145 9.19 14.00 38.91
N VAL A 146 10.24 13.87 39.75
CA VAL A 146 11.61 13.55 39.31
C VAL A 146 11.67 12.14 38.71
N ALA A 147 11.04 11.15 39.34
CA ALA A 147 11.01 9.79 38.83
C ALA A 147 10.31 9.68 37.45
N VAL A 148 9.23 10.46 37.23
CA VAL A 148 8.56 10.51 35.92
C VAL A 148 9.45 11.17 34.87
N LEU A 149 10.16 12.23 35.22
CA LEU A 149 11.08 12.93 34.31
C LEU A 149 12.24 12.02 33.89
N GLU A 150 12.85 11.32 34.85
CA GLU A 150 13.95 10.39 34.58
C GLU A 150 13.52 9.24 33.66
N ARG A 151 12.32 8.67 33.89
CA ARG A 151 11.75 7.65 32.99
C ARG A 151 11.47 8.20 31.59
N SER A 152 10.98 9.43 31.49
CA SER A 152 10.74 10.10 30.22
C SER A 152 12.06 10.33 29.46
N ASP A 153 13.10 10.79 30.13
CA ASP A 153 14.40 11.03 29.51
C ASP A 153 15.09 9.72 29.12
N LYS A 154 14.97 8.67 29.94
CA LYS A 154 15.40 7.32 29.56
C LYS A 154 14.67 6.82 28.32
N ARG A 155 13.36 7.06 28.22
CA ARG A 155 12.57 6.72 27.03
C ARG A 155 13.04 7.48 25.79
N LYS A 156 13.33 8.78 25.91
CA LYS A 156 13.88 9.58 24.80
C LYS A 156 15.23 9.05 24.35
N GLN A 157 16.13 8.74 25.28
CA GLN A 157 17.44 8.15 24.98
C GLN A 157 17.30 6.79 24.28
N ASN A 158 16.41 5.92 24.75
CA ASN A 158 16.15 4.63 24.12
C ASN A 158 15.62 4.77 22.68
N MET A 159 14.73 5.74 22.45
CA MET A 159 14.23 6.03 21.10
C MET A 159 15.35 6.55 20.17
N ALA A 160 16.22 7.43 20.68
CA ALA A 160 17.36 7.91 19.93
C ALA A 160 18.34 6.77 19.58
N ALA A 161 18.66 5.90 20.55
CA ALA A 161 19.52 4.74 20.33
C ALA A 161 18.94 3.78 19.27
N ARG A 162 17.64 3.48 19.35
CA ARG A 162 16.94 2.68 18.32
C ARG A 162 17.02 3.34 16.95
N GLY A 163 16.82 4.65 16.86
CA GLY A 163 16.94 5.41 15.63
C GLY A 163 18.33 5.30 14.99
N LEU A 164 19.39 5.40 15.79
CA LEU A 164 20.76 5.23 15.31
C LEU A 164 21.02 3.82 14.78
N THR A 165 20.61 2.78 15.52
CA THR A 165 20.81 1.38 15.07
C THR A 165 20.08 1.05 13.77
N LEU A 166 18.89 1.62 13.55
CA LEU A 166 18.16 1.44 12.30
C LEU A 166 18.85 2.15 11.14
N ARG A 167 19.33 3.38 11.38
CA ARG A 167 20.05 4.15 10.36
C ARG A 167 21.37 3.49 9.96
N GLU A 168 22.10 2.94 10.92
CA GLU A 168 23.34 2.20 10.65
C GLU A 168 23.06 0.96 9.80
N LYS A 169 22.03 0.16 10.15
CA LYS A 169 21.61 -1.00 9.34
C LYS A 169 21.20 -0.62 7.92
N GLN A 170 20.49 0.50 7.75
CA GLN A 170 20.10 1.00 6.44
C GLN A 170 21.34 1.36 5.61
N LEU A 171 22.29 2.09 6.20
CA LEU A 171 23.52 2.47 5.52
C LEU A 171 24.35 1.24 5.12
N SER A 172 24.47 0.23 5.98
CA SER A 172 25.17 -1.02 5.64
C SER A 172 24.50 -1.79 4.50
N HIS A 173 23.16 -1.79 4.44
CA HIS A 173 22.42 -2.39 3.34
C HIS A 173 22.67 -1.65 2.03
N ASP A 174 22.56 -0.32 2.05
CA ASP A 174 22.77 0.52 0.87
C ASP A 174 24.22 0.41 0.37
N GLU A 175 25.20 0.39 1.28
CA GLU A 175 26.60 0.18 0.96
C GLU A 175 26.87 -1.18 0.31
N ALA A 176 26.18 -2.24 0.73
CA ALA A 176 26.30 -3.57 0.12
C ALA A 176 25.70 -3.63 -1.30
N VAL A 177 24.66 -2.87 -1.58
CA VAL A 177 23.98 -2.86 -2.91
C VAL A 177 24.77 -2.07 -3.96
N LEU A 178 25.47 -1.01 -3.55
CA LEU A 178 26.23 -0.14 -4.46
C LEU A 178 27.31 -0.85 -5.30
N PRO A 179 28.17 -1.73 -4.77
CA PRO A 179 29.18 -2.44 -5.58
C PRO A 179 28.56 -3.43 -6.56
N GLU A 180 27.46 -4.11 -6.20
CA GLU A 180 26.75 -5.02 -7.11
C GLU A 180 26.12 -4.26 -8.28
N ALA A 181 25.52 -3.10 -8.02
CA ALA A 181 24.97 -2.25 -9.07
C ALA A 181 26.05 -1.70 -10.01
N ARG A 182 27.23 -1.37 -9.47
CA ARG A 182 28.39 -0.93 -10.28
C ARG A 182 28.92 -2.04 -11.16
N LEU A 183 29.07 -3.26 -10.62
CA LEU A 183 29.52 -4.43 -11.38
C LEU A 183 28.56 -4.77 -12.51
N ARG A 184 27.24 -4.79 -12.24
CA ARG A 184 26.23 -5.02 -13.29
C ARG A 184 26.31 -4.01 -14.42
N ARG A 185 26.50 -2.73 -14.09
CA ARG A 185 26.63 -1.68 -15.09
C ARG A 185 27.91 -1.84 -15.93
N GLU A 186 28.99 -2.30 -15.32
CA GLU A 186 30.25 -2.57 -16.02
C GLU A 186 30.10 -3.80 -16.94
N GLU A 187 29.51 -4.88 -16.47
CA GLU A 187 29.22 -6.08 -17.25
C GLU A 187 28.28 -5.77 -18.44
N GLU A 188 27.21 -5.01 -18.21
CA GLU A 188 26.32 -4.55 -19.28
C GLU A 188 27.05 -3.69 -20.31
N SER A 189 27.98 -2.83 -19.88
CA SER A 189 28.76 -2.02 -20.83
C SER A 189 29.73 -2.86 -21.66
N ARG A 190 30.38 -3.86 -21.06
CA ARG A 190 31.22 -4.84 -21.78
C ARG A 190 30.38 -5.66 -22.76
N ALA A 191 29.22 -6.15 -22.35
CA ALA A 191 28.32 -6.91 -23.22
C ALA A 191 27.84 -6.10 -24.42
N ARG A 192 27.56 -4.79 -24.24
CA ARG A 192 27.21 -3.89 -25.35
C ARG A 192 28.36 -3.72 -26.34
N VAL A 193 29.58 -3.51 -25.85
CA VAL A 193 30.77 -3.39 -26.70
C VAL A 193 31.03 -4.69 -27.47
N GLU A 194 30.89 -5.85 -26.83
CA GLU A 194 31.01 -7.14 -27.51
C GLU A 194 29.92 -7.35 -28.57
N GLN A 195 28.69 -6.96 -28.28
CA GLN A 195 27.60 -7.05 -29.26
C GLN A 195 27.85 -6.13 -30.46
N ASP A 196 28.30 -4.90 -30.23
CA ASP A 196 28.59 -3.93 -31.27
C ASP A 196 29.77 -4.38 -32.14
N THR A 197 30.81 -4.97 -31.55
CA THR A 197 31.93 -5.54 -32.31
C THR A 197 31.51 -6.74 -33.17
N ARG A 198 30.66 -7.63 -32.65
CA ARG A 198 30.08 -8.74 -33.44
C ARG A 198 29.25 -8.21 -34.62
N ARG A 199 28.36 -7.24 -34.37
CA ARG A 199 27.55 -6.60 -35.42
C ARG A 199 28.42 -5.93 -36.48
N ALA A 200 29.50 -5.26 -36.08
CA ALA A 200 30.43 -4.63 -37.01
C ALA A 200 31.14 -5.67 -37.90
N MET A 201 31.56 -6.81 -37.32
CA MET A 201 32.16 -7.90 -38.11
C MET A 201 31.16 -8.55 -39.08
N GLU A 202 29.93 -8.80 -38.64
CA GLU A 202 28.85 -9.31 -39.50
C GLU A 202 28.54 -8.34 -40.65
N ALA A 203 28.46 -7.04 -40.37
CA ALA A 203 28.25 -6.02 -41.40
C ALA A 203 29.43 -5.93 -42.37
N ALA A 204 30.67 -6.09 -41.91
CA ALA A 204 31.84 -6.11 -42.78
C ALA A 204 31.86 -7.36 -43.68
N ALA A 205 31.49 -8.53 -43.14
CA ALA A 205 31.36 -9.76 -43.90
C ALA A 205 30.26 -9.65 -44.98
N ALA A 206 29.10 -9.08 -44.65
CA ALA A 206 28.02 -8.84 -45.61
C ALA A 206 28.47 -7.91 -46.77
N ARG A 207 29.22 -6.85 -46.46
CA ARG A 207 29.78 -5.97 -47.51
C ARG A 207 30.75 -6.71 -48.42
N GLN A 208 31.58 -7.62 -47.88
CA GLN A 208 32.47 -8.43 -48.70
C GLN A 208 31.71 -9.39 -49.62
N THR A 209 30.63 -9.99 -49.13
CA THR A 209 29.80 -10.87 -49.97
C THR A 209 29.10 -10.09 -51.08
N ASP A 210 28.57 -8.90 -50.79
CA ASP A 210 27.92 -8.05 -51.79
C ASP A 210 28.91 -7.65 -52.89
N LEU A 211 30.12 -7.22 -52.52
CA LEU A 211 31.18 -6.88 -53.47
C LEU A 211 31.61 -8.08 -54.33
N ALA A 212 31.66 -9.28 -53.75
CA ALA A 212 32.00 -10.50 -54.49
C ALA A 212 30.89 -10.86 -55.50
N LEU A 213 29.62 -10.70 -55.12
CA LEU A 213 28.48 -10.91 -56.01
C LEU A 213 28.48 -9.90 -57.16
N ASP A 214 28.72 -8.62 -56.89
CA ASP A 214 28.83 -7.58 -57.92
C ASP A 214 29.93 -7.91 -58.93
N LEU A 215 31.10 -8.36 -58.47
CA LEU A 215 32.21 -8.76 -59.34
C LEU A 215 31.87 -9.97 -60.24
N ILE A 216 31.13 -10.95 -59.69
CA ILE A 216 30.66 -12.11 -60.47
C ILE A 216 29.66 -11.67 -61.53
N MET A 217 28.70 -10.82 -61.17
CA MET A 217 27.70 -10.29 -62.09
C MET A 217 28.34 -9.46 -63.21
N GLU A 218 29.34 -8.64 -62.91
CA GLU A 218 30.05 -7.83 -63.92
C GLU A 218 30.83 -8.71 -64.92
N ARG A 219 31.34 -9.87 -64.49
CA ARG A 219 32.00 -10.84 -65.38
C ARG A 219 31.03 -11.63 -66.26
N LEU A 220 29.79 -11.86 -65.80
CA LEU A 220 28.76 -12.58 -66.56
C LEU A 220 28.05 -11.71 -67.60
N SER A 221 28.22 -10.39 -67.52
CA SER A 221 27.59 -9.41 -68.44
C SER A 221 28.50 -9.01 -69.62
N LYS A 222 29.66 -9.66 -69.79
CA LYS A 222 30.61 -9.49 -70.91
C LYS A 222 30.62 -10.76 -71.76
#